data_AF-A0A4R9J7M3-F1
#
_entry.id   AF-A0A4R9J7M3-F1
#
_cell.length_a   1.000
_cell.length_b   1.000
_cell.length_c   1.000
_cell.angle_alpha   90.00
_cell.angle_beta   90.00
_cell.angle_gamma   90.00
#
_symmetry.space_group_name_H-M   'P 1'
#
loop_
_entity.id
_entity.type
_entity.pdbx_description
1 polymer ?
#
loop_
_entity_poly.entity_id
_entity_poly.type
_entity_poly.pdbx_seq_one_letter_code
_entity_poly.pdbx_strand_id
1 'polypeptide(L)'
;MKPILKLLAAVLFLSAGLSSLQAGDLRKNGSLIGSIDSSGDVRLNGSLVGRFESGGDVRKNGSLIGRIDSNGDIRMNGSLVGSIDSSGDVRKNGSLIGRIDSNGDVRKNGSLIGSAVGIPRAQAAGFFFFYFLNE
;
A
#
# COMPACT_ATOMS: atom_id res chain seq x y z
N MET A 1 25.07 -9.10 -58.00
CA MET A 1 23.63 -9.27 -57.78
C MET A 1 23.34 -8.96 -56.31
N LYS A 2 22.31 -8.16 -56.04
CA LYS A 2 22.10 -7.35 -54.82
C LYS A 2 21.72 -8.21 -53.60
N PRO A 3 22.10 -7.80 -52.38
CA PRO A 3 22.03 -8.63 -51.18
C PRO A 3 20.59 -8.85 -50.74
N ILE A 4 20.23 -10.11 -50.51
CA ILE A 4 19.00 -10.60 -49.86
C ILE A 4 18.92 -10.18 -48.36
N LEU A 5 19.77 -9.25 -47.93
CA LEU A 5 20.03 -8.93 -46.53
C LEU A 5 19.33 -7.64 -46.04
N LYS A 6 18.11 -7.36 -46.48
CA LYS A 6 17.36 -6.15 -46.05
C LYS A 6 15.87 -6.39 -45.75
N LEU A 7 15.47 -7.53 -45.20
CA LEU A 7 14.08 -7.71 -44.80
C LEU A 7 13.82 -8.54 -43.54
N LEU A 8 14.80 -8.67 -42.64
CA LEU A 8 14.58 -9.39 -41.38
C LEU A 8 15.37 -8.78 -40.21
N ALA A 9 15.42 -7.45 -40.12
CA ALA A 9 16.03 -6.73 -39.00
C ALA A 9 15.10 -5.62 -38.47
N ALA A 10 13.79 -5.87 -38.50
CA ALA A 10 12.79 -4.95 -38.01
C ALA A 10 11.58 -5.71 -37.44
N VAL A 11 11.81 -6.77 -36.67
CA VAL A 11 10.81 -7.19 -35.68
C VAL A 11 11.21 -6.47 -34.41
N LEU A 12 10.41 -5.43 -34.12
CA LEU A 12 10.48 -4.55 -32.98
C LEU A 12 10.96 -5.29 -31.72
N PHE A 13 12.06 -4.82 -31.15
CA PHE A 13 12.26 -4.84 -29.71
C PHE A 13 11.16 -4.00 -29.06
N LEU A 14 9.94 -4.54 -28.98
CA LEU A 14 8.92 -4.07 -28.06
C LEU A 14 8.94 -4.98 -26.84
N SER A 15 10.09 -5.08 -26.18
CA SER A 15 10.09 -5.39 -24.76
C SER A 15 9.67 -4.12 -24.04
N ALA A 16 8.37 -3.78 -24.16
CA ALA A 16 7.76 -2.91 -23.17
C ALA A 16 8.08 -3.57 -21.83
N GLY A 17 8.92 -2.90 -21.04
CA GLY A 17 9.26 -3.36 -19.71
C GLY A 17 7.96 -3.53 -18.94
N LEU A 18 7.47 -4.77 -18.89
CA LEU A 18 6.58 -5.23 -17.84
C LEU A 18 7.45 -5.20 -16.59
N SER A 19 7.70 -4.00 -16.07
CA SER A 19 8.03 -3.83 -14.67
C SER A 19 6.87 -4.50 -13.97
N SER A 20 7.08 -5.73 -13.50
CA SER A 20 6.14 -6.35 -12.58
C SER A 20 6.06 -5.40 -11.41
N LEU A 21 5.02 -4.56 -11.40
CA LEU A 21 4.67 -3.70 -10.27
C LEU A 21 4.40 -4.69 -9.15
N GLN A 22 5.43 -4.92 -8.33
CA GLN A 22 5.34 -5.81 -7.19
C GLN A 22 4.33 -5.15 -6.25
N ALA A 23 3.12 -5.71 -6.26
CA ALA A 23 2.00 -5.21 -5.48
C ALA A 23 1.77 -6.15 -4.31
N GLY A 24 1.60 -5.57 -3.13
CA GLY A 24 1.19 -6.30 -1.94
C GLY A 24 -0.34 -6.47 -1.92
N ASP A 25 -0.79 -7.61 -1.42
CA ASP A 25 -2.20 -7.97 -1.36
C ASP A 25 -2.85 -7.43 -0.08
N LEU A 26 -4.03 -6.82 -0.22
CA LEU A 26 -4.90 -6.46 0.88
C LEU A 26 -6.08 -7.43 0.93
N ARG A 27 -6.23 -8.14 2.05
CA ARG A 27 -7.34 -9.06 2.29
C ARG A 27 -8.11 -8.68 3.53
N LYS A 28 -9.43 -8.92 3.51
CA LYS A 28 -10.32 -8.76 4.66
C LYS A 28 -11.20 -9.99 4.76
N ASN A 29 -11.27 -10.60 5.95
CA ASN A 29 -11.99 -11.86 6.17
C ASN A 29 -11.64 -12.95 5.14
N GLY A 30 -10.37 -13.02 4.71
CA GLY A 30 -9.86 -13.97 3.71
C GLY A 30 -10.06 -13.57 2.24
N SER A 31 -10.98 -12.65 1.94
CA SER A 31 -11.22 -12.17 0.58
C SER A 31 -10.23 -11.09 0.17
N LEU A 32 -9.71 -11.16 -1.06
CA LEU A 32 -8.92 -10.09 -1.68
C LEU A 32 -9.81 -8.87 -1.91
N ILE A 33 -9.43 -7.73 -1.35
CA ILE A 33 -10.17 -6.46 -1.48
C ILE A 33 -9.39 -5.41 -2.29
N GLY A 34 -8.09 -5.59 -2.43
CA GLY A 34 -7.26 -4.62 -3.12
C GLY A 34 -5.77 -4.93 -3.06
N SER A 35 -4.98 -3.94 -3.47
CA SER A 35 -3.53 -4.01 -3.44
C SER A 35 -2.89 -2.65 -3.22
N ILE A 36 -1.64 -2.66 -2.80
CA ILE A 36 -0.76 -1.49 -2.79
C ILE A 36 0.46 -1.81 -3.63
N ASP A 37 0.71 -1.03 -4.68
CA ASP A 37 1.88 -1.24 -5.54
C ASP A 37 3.14 -0.53 -5.02
N SER A 38 4.28 -0.79 -5.65
CA SER A 38 5.57 -0.20 -5.30
C SER A 38 5.63 1.33 -5.46
N SER A 39 4.71 1.92 -6.23
CA SER A 39 4.56 3.39 -6.34
C SER A 39 3.65 3.96 -5.24
N GLY A 40 3.13 3.08 -4.37
CA GLY A 40 2.22 3.40 -3.28
C GLY A 40 0.76 3.55 -3.70
N ASP A 41 0.40 3.27 -4.95
CA ASP A 41 -1.00 3.34 -5.39
C ASP A 41 -1.82 2.28 -4.67
N VAL A 42 -2.91 2.74 -4.06
CA VAL A 42 -3.90 1.89 -3.40
C VAL A 42 -5.03 1.63 -4.39
N ARG A 43 -5.22 0.37 -4.76
CA ARG A 43 -6.32 -0.07 -5.62
C ARG A 43 -7.30 -0.93 -4.85
N LEU A 44 -8.59 -0.61 -4.91
CA LEU A 44 -9.68 -1.43 -4.36
C LEU A 44 -10.55 -1.93 -5.50
N ASN A 45 -10.77 -3.25 -5.57
CA ASN A 45 -11.47 -3.89 -6.69
C ASN A 45 -10.99 -3.39 -8.07
N GLY A 46 -9.67 -3.22 -8.23
CA GLY A 46 -9.03 -2.73 -9.45
C GLY A 46 -9.06 -1.21 -9.67
N SER A 47 -9.82 -0.45 -8.90
CA SER A 47 -9.92 1.02 -9.04
C SER A 47 -8.92 1.73 -8.14
N LEU A 48 -8.20 2.73 -8.68
CA LEU A 48 -7.31 3.59 -7.90
C LEU A 48 -8.14 4.45 -6.93
N VAL A 49 -7.89 4.30 -5.62
CA VAL A 49 -8.62 5.04 -4.58
C VAL A 49 -7.74 6.02 -3.81
N GLY A 50 -6.43 5.91 -3.93
CA GLY A 50 -5.49 6.79 -3.26
C GLY A 50 -4.05 6.35 -3.43
N ARG A 51 -3.15 7.01 -2.71
CA ARG A 51 -1.72 6.75 -2.76
C ARG A 51 -1.04 7.04 -1.42
N PHE A 52 -0.11 6.18 -1.03
CA PHE A 52 0.92 6.47 -0.03
C PHE A 52 2.17 6.97 -0.75
N GLU A 53 2.50 8.25 -0.65
CA GLU A 53 3.68 8.83 -1.29
C GLU A 53 4.95 8.51 -0.51
N SER A 54 6.10 8.48 -1.20
CA SER A 54 7.40 8.17 -0.59
C SER A 54 7.81 9.14 0.52
N GLY A 55 7.31 10.39 0.45
CA GLY A 55 7.51 11.40 1.50
C GLY A 55 6.64 11.21 2.74
N GLY A 56 5.78 10.18 2.78
CA GLY A 56 4.85 9.88 3.86
C GLY A 56 3.44 10.44 3.65
N ASP A 57 3.25 11.37 2.70
CA ASP A 57 1.94 11.96 2.42
C ASP A 57 0.95 10.90 1.92
N VAL A 58 -0.31 11.03 2.33
CA VAL A 58 -1.40 10.15 1.93
C VAL A 58 -2.41 10.96 1.14
N ARG A 59 -2.66 10.55 -0.11
CA ARG A 59 -3.61 11.22 -0.99
C ARG A 59 -4.81 10.35 -1.33
N LYS A 60 -5.96 11.00 -1.48
CA LYS A 60 -7.20 10.42 -1.99
C LYS A 60 -7.82 11.40 -2.98
N ASN A 61 -8.12 10.93 -4.20
CA ASN A 61 -8.61 11.76 -5.31
C ASN A 61 -7.75 13.03 -5.54
N GLY A 62 -6.42 12.88 -5.48
CA GLY A 62 -5.47 13.99 -5.65
C GLY A 62 -5.31 14.93 -4.45
N SER A 63 -6.19 14.86 -3.45
CA SER A 63 -6.13 15.70 -2.24
C SER A 63 -5.30 15.06 -1.14
N LEU A 64 -4.51 15.85 -0.42
CA LEU A 64 -3.80 15.41 0.79
C LEU A 64 -4.83 15.17 1.91
N ILE A 65 -4.87 13.93 2.43
CA ILE A 65 -5.79 13.56 3.53
C ILE A 65 -5.06 13.23 4.83
N GLY A 66 -3.74 13.05 4.77
CA GLY A 66 -2.94 12.76 5.94
C GLY A 66 -1.49 12.48 5.59
N ARG A 67 -0.75 11.99 6.59
CA ARG A 67 0.66 11.67 6.49
C ARG A 67 1.02 10.54 7.44
N ILE A 68 1.98 9.71 7.06
CA ILE A 68 2.64 8.76 7.93
C ILE A 68 4.12 9.14 7.99
N ASP A 69 4.57 9.60 9.14
CA ASP A 69 5.96 9.99 9.33
C ASP A 69 6.87 8.77 9.49
N SER A 70 8.17 8.97 9.27
CA SER A 70 9.17 7.90 9.32
C SER A 70 9.29 7.22 10.69
N ASN A 71 8.90 7.91 11.76
CA ASN A 71 8.83 7.35 13.12
C ASN A 71 7.55 6.54 13.39
N GLY A 72 6.63 6.45 12.41
CA GLY A 72 5.35 5.75 12.53
C GLY A 72 4.19 6.60 13.04
N ASP A 73 4.39 7.91 13.26
CA ASP A 73 3.29 8.82 13.60
C ASP A 73 2.34 8.97 12.41
N ILE A 74 1.04 8.96 12.69
CA ILE A 74 -0.02 9.06 11.70
C ILE A 74 -0.78 10.36 11.96
N ARG A 75 -0.81 11.24 10.95
CA ARG A 75 -1.39 12.60 11.05
C ARG A 75 -2.52 12.84 10.07
N MET A 76 -3.56 13.54 10.51
CA MET A 76 -4.64 14.06 9.66
C MET A 76 -4.81 15.55 9.93
N ASN A 77 -4.89 16.36 8.87
CA ASN A 77 -4.95 17.83 8.98
C ASN A 77 -3.88 18.41 9.92
N GLY A 78 -2.66 17.86 9.86
CA GLY A 78 -1.52 18.25 10.69
C GLY A 78 -1.54 17.76 12.14
N SER A 79 -2.64 17.16 12.62
CA SER A 79 -2.76 16.65 13.99
C SER A 79 -2.39 15.19 14.08
N LEU A 80 -1.69 14.79 15.15
CA LEU A 80 -1.43 13.38 15.46
C LEU A 80 -2.74 12.67 15.81
N VAL A 81 -3.07 11.64 15.04
CA VAL A 81 -4.30 10.83 15.24
C VAL A 81 -4.01 9.40 15.67
N GLY A 82 -2.77 8.94 15.53
CA GLY A 82 -2.35 7.62 15.96
C GLY A 82 -0.89 7.36 15.63
N SER A 83 -0.44 6.15 15.89
CA SER A 83 0.91 5.70 15.58
C SER A 83 0.96 4.20 15.36
N ILE A 84 2.02 3.77 14.70
CA ILE A 84 2.45 2.38 14.66
C ILE A 84 3.90 2.27 15.07
N ASP A 85 4.21 1.36 16.00
CA ASP A 85 5.58 1.10 16.41
C ASP A 85 6.24 -0.05 15.62
N SER A 86 7.54 -0.26 15.85
CA SER A 86 8.33 -1.29 15.16
C SER A 86 7.90 -2.72 15.47
N SER A 87 7.21 -2.94 16.60
CA SER A 87 6.62 -4.24 16.94
C SER A 87 5.32 -4.52 16.18
N GLY A 88 4.78 -3.49 15.53
CA GLY A 88 3.55 -3.53 14.75
C GLY A 88 2.31 -3.12 15.54
N ASP A 89 2.44 -2.71 16.81
CA ASP A 89 1.29 -2.22 17.59
C ASP A 89 0.80 -0.89 17.02
N VAL A 90 -0.50 -0.82 16.78
CA VAL A 90 -1.19 0.37 16.27
C VAL A 90 -1.96 1.02 17.41
N ARG A 91 -1.69 2.28 17.71
CA ARG A 91 -2.32 3.05 18.79
C ARG A 91 -3.09 4.25 18.27
N LYS A 92 -4.19 4.57 18.95
CA LYS A 92 -4.98 5.80 18.76
C LYS A 92 -5.30 6.38 20.14
N ASN A 93 -4.96 7.65 20.34
CA ASN A 93 -5.09 8.33 21.64
C ASN A 93 -4.44 7.54 22.80
N GLY A 94 -3.29 6.91 22.54
CA GLY A 94 -2.56 6.09 23.53
C GLY A 94 -3.09 4.66 23.75
N SER A 95 -4.30 4.35 23.28
CA SER A 95 -4.87 2.99 23.38
C SER A 95 -4.45 2.11 22.20
N LEU A 96 -4.12 0.84 22.48
CA LEU A 96 -3.89 -0.18 21.45
C LEU A 96 -5.21 -0.48 20.73
N ILE A 97 -5.24 -0.28 19.42
CA ILE A 97 -6.43 -0.54 18.58
C ILE A 97 -6.22 -1.70 17.59
N GLY A 98 -4.97 -2.13 17.39
CA GLY A 98 -4.68 -3.25 16.52
C GLY A 98 -3.19 -3.55 16.45
N ARG A 99 -2.84 -4.54 15.64
CA ARG A 99 -1.46 -4.95 15.37
C ARG A 99 -1.30 -5.38 13.92
N ILE A 100 -0.15 -5.06 13.32
CA ILE A 100 0.33 -5.59 12.04
C ILE A 100 1.49 -6.55 12.31
N ASP A 101 1.26 -7.85 12.16
CA ASP A 101 2.27 -8.88 12.35
C ASP A 101 3.33 -8.85 11.23
N SER A 102 4.49 -9.47 11.43
CA SER A 102 5.61 -9.47 10.44
C SER A 102 5.26 -10.17 9.13
N ASN A 103 4.35 -11.13 9.17
CA ASN A 103 3.84 -11.83 7.99
C ASN A 103 2.75 -11.03 7.25
N GLY A 104 2.36 -9.86 7.77
CA GLY A 104 1.31 -9.02 7.20
C GLY A 104 -0.09 -9.29 7.77
N ASP A 105 -0.26 -10.19 8.74
CA ASP A 105 -1.56 -10.36 9.40
C ASP A 105 -1.99 -9.08 10.12
N VAL A 106 -3.27 -8.74 10.02
CA VAL A 106 -3.86 -7.55 10.65
C VAL A 106 -4.85 -8.00 11.72
N ARG A 107 -4.60 -7.57 12.97
CA ARG A 107 -5.40 -7.95 14.13
C ARG A 107 -6.05 -6.75 14.81
N LYS A 108 -7.28 -6.93 15.30
CA LYS A 108 -8.02 -5.97 16.15
C LYS A 108 -8.57 -6.74 17.35
N ASN A 109 -8.29 -6.28 18.57
CA ASN A 109 -8.64 -6.96 19.82
C ASN A 109 -8.19 -8.44 19.88
N GLY A 110 -7.01 -8.75 19.30
CA GLY A 110 -6.46 -10.11 19.25
C GLY A 110 -7.02 -11.00 18.13
N SER A 111 -8.11 -10.62 17.48
CA SER A 111 -8.71 -11.37 16.36
C SER A 111 -8.10 -10.94 15.02
N LEU A 112 -7.89 -11.91 14.12
CA LEU A 112 -7.48 -11.67 12.73
C LEU A 112 -8.66 -11.05 11.96
N ILE A 113 -8.45 -9.87 11.36
CA ILE A 113 -9.47 -9.16 10.56
C ILE A 113 -9.09 -9.04 9.07
N GLY A 114 -7.81 -9.25 8.74
CA GLY A 114 -7.31 -9.13 7.39
C GLY A 114 -5.82 -9.44 7.28
N SER A 115 -5.26 -9.22 6.09
CA SER A 115 -3.83 -9.29 5.86
C SER A 115 -3.38 -8.26 4.81
N ALA A 116 -2.10 -7.87 4.89
CA ALA A 116 -1.43 -6.88 4.08
C ALA A 116 -0.05 -7.43 3.64
N VAL A 117 -0.05 -8.54 2.91
CA VAL A 117 1.17 -9.29 2.59
C VAL A 117 1.99 -8.52 1.55
N GLY A 118 3.29 -8.33 1.82
CA GLY A 118 4.19 -7.56 0.95
C GLY A 118 4.02 -6.04 1.07
N ILE A 119 3.27 -5.57 2.06
CA ILE A 119 3.02 -4.15 2.32
C ILE A 119 3.78 -3.72 3.58
N PRO A 120 4.48 -2.57 3.58
CA PRO A 120 5.07 -2.01 4.79
C PRO A 120 4.03 -1.85 5.91
N ARG A 121 4.39 -2.24 7.14
CA ARG A 121 3.46 -2.16 8.28
C ARG A 121 2.82 -0.79 8.47
N ALA A 122 3.59 0.28 8.23
CA ALA A 122 3.11 1.65 8.31
C ALA A 122 1.95 1.91 7.33
N GLN A 123 2.10 1.50 6.07
CA GLN A 123 1.05 1.62 5.06
C GLN A 123 -0.14 0.71 5.37
N ALA A 124 0.10 -0.51 5.85
CA ALA A 124 -0.95 -1.42 6.29
C ALA A 124 -1.78 -0.82 7.44
N ALA A 125 -1.11 -0.23 8.46
CA ALA A 125 -1.78 0.45 9.55
C ALA A 125 -2.59 1.65 9.07
N GLY A 126 -1.99 2.49 8.22
CA GLY A 126 -2.68 3.60 7.56
C GLY A 126 -3.92 3.15 6.79
N PHE A 127 -3.82 2.04 6.04
CA PHE A 127 -4.93 1.50 5.26
C PHE A 127 -6.07 0.99 6.16
N PHE A 128 -5.77 0.08 7.09
CA PHE A 128 -6.78 -0.62 7.89
C PHE A 128 -7.41 0.24 8.99
N PHE A 129 -6.65 1.13 9.62
CA PHE A 129 -7.08 1.82 10.85
C PHE A 129 -7.30 3.33 10.70
N PHE A 130 -6.82 3.97 9.62
CA PHE A 130 -6.83 5.45 9.54
C PHE A 130 -7.38 6.07 8.24
N TYR A 131 -7.10 5.54 7.05
CA TYR A 131 -7.34 6.29 5.80
C TYR A 131 -8.36 5.66 4.85
N PHE A 132 -8.28 4.35 4.61
CA PHE A 132 -8.97 3.73 3.46
C PHE A 132 -10.06 2.75 3.86
N LEU A 133 -9.87 1.98 4.93
CA LEU A 133 -10.81 0.95 5.36
C LEU A 133 -11.60 1.30 6.63
N ASN A 134 -11.27 2.42 7.31
CA ASN A 134 -11.79 2.82 8.64
C ASN A 134 -13.08 2.12 9.09
N GLU A 135 -12.90 1.07 9.88
CA GLU A 135 -13.93 0.45 10.73
C GLU A 135 -13.79 0.89 12.19
#